data_AF-A0A0Q7Z4D5-F1
#
_entry.id   AF-A0A0Q7Z4D5-F1
#
_cell.length_a   1.000
_cell.length_b   1.000
_cell.length_c   1.000
_cell.angle_alpha   90.00
_cell.angle_beta   90.00
_cell.angle_gamma   90.00
#
_symmetry.space_group_name_H-M   'P 1'
#
loop_
_entity.id
_entity.type
_entity.pdbx_description
1 polymer ?
#
loop_
_entity_poly.entity_id
_entity_poly.type
_entity_poly.pdbx_seq_one_letter_code
_entity_poly.pdbx_strand_id
1 'polypeptide(L)'
;MQPNEGKDMNETPNASIRAMVMNLLSERGIAEITGTEPLFSSGLLDSVAATEVLLALETDFGVDLSDEDFDITQIDTLASLEHFVGSRTPA
;
A
#
# COMPACT_ATOMS: atom_id res chain seq x y z
N MET A 1 -36.03 -7.78 8.14
CA MET A 1 -34.65 -7.41 8.53
C MET A 1 -33.79 -7.78 7.35
N GLN A 2 -33.24 -6.81 6.65
CA GLN A 2 -32.50 -7.05 5.41
C GLN A 2 -31.26 -7.91 5.72
N PRO A 3 -30.92 -8.90 4.89
CA PRO A 3 -29.64 -9.58 4.97
C PRO A 3 -28.57 -8.59 4.48
N ASN A 4 -27.58 -8.26 5.29
CA ASN A 4 -26.41 -7.53 4.80
C ASN A 4 -25.58 -8.52 3.98
N GLU A 5 -25.95 -8.56 2.70
CA GLU A 5 -25.11 -8.62 1.51
C GLU A 5 -23.62 -8.80 1.80
N GLY A 6 -23.04 -9.86 1.22
CA GLY A 6 -21.61 -10.12 1.28
C GLY A 6 -20.86 -8.84 0.95
N LYS A 7 -19.98 -8.42 1.87
CA LYS A 7 -18.95 -7.43 1.55
C LYS A 7 -18.17 -8.00 0.39
N ASP A 8 -18.48 -7.46 -0.77
CA ASP A 8 -17.83 -7.60 -2.07
C ASP A 8 -16.42 -8.20 -1.95
N MET A 9 -16.28 -9.46 -2.40
CA MET A 9 -15.02 -10.17 -2.62
C MET A 9 -14.25 -9.60 -3.83
N ASN A 10 -14.27 -8.28 -3.93
CA ASN A 10 -13.66 -7.43 -4.94
C ASN A 10 -13.09 -6.22 -4.19
N GLU A 11 -12.27 -6.48 -3.17
CA GLU A 11 -11.33 -5.49 -2.68
C GLU A 11 -10.43 -5.10 -3.85
N THR A 12 -10.63 -3.88 -4.36
CA THR A 12 -9.73 -3.32 -5.35
C THR A 12 -8.30 -3.39 -4.81
N PRO A 13 -7.28 -3.70 -5.63
CA PRO A 13 -5.88 -3.75 -5.21
C PRO A 13 -5.47 -2.56 -4.33
N ASN A 14 -6.00 -1.37 -4.63
CA ASN A 14 -5.81 -0.13 -3.88
C ASN A 14 -6.33 -0.21 -2.43
N ALA A 15 -7.48 -0.82 -2.20
CA ALA A 15 -8.05 -0.98 -0.87
C ALA A 15 -7.21 -1.95 -0.02
N SER A 16 -6.70 -3.02 -0.63
CA SER A 16 -5.86 -4.01 0.05
C SER A 16 -4.50 -3.43 0.44
N ILE A 17 -3.81 -2.72 -0.48
CA ILE A 17 -2.52 -2.09 -0.14
C ILE A 17 -2.72 -0.99 0.91
N ARG A 18 -3.81 -0.23 0.84
CA ARG A 18 -4.15 0.77 1.86
C ARG A 18 -4.32 0.14 3.23
N ALA A 19 -5.11 -0.93 3.34
CA ALA A 19 -5.34 -1.62 4.59
C ALA A 19 -4.03 -2.17 5.18
N MET A 20 -3.16 -2.73 4.35
CA MET A 20 -1.83 -3.20 4.75
C MET A 20 -0.97 -2.07 5.32
N VAL A 21 -0.84 -0.95 4.62
CA VAL A 21 -0.05 0.21 5.08
C VAL A 21 -0.62 0.79 6.37
N MET A 22 -1.96 0.91 6.48
CA MET A 22 -2.61 1.39 7.71
C MET A 22 -2.37 0.45 8.90
N ASN A 23 -2.32 -0.86 8.68
CA ASN A 23 -2.00 -1.82 9.74
C ASN A 23 -0.56 -1.63 10.23
N LEU A 24 0.41 -1.51 9.32
CA LEU A 24 1.81 -1.24 9.67
C LEU A 24 2.00 0.07 10.44
N LEU A 25 1.27 1.12 10.06
CA LEU A 25 1.26 2.40 10.78
C LEU A 25 0.62 2.27 12.17
N SER A 26 -0.47 1.53 12.28
CA SER A 26 -1.18 1.30 13.55
C SER A 26 -0.31 0.53 14.55
N GLU A 27 0.45 -0.46 14.10
CA GLU A 27 1.46 -1.17 14.91
C GLU A 27 2.52 -0.23 15.49
N ARG A 28 2.75 0.90 14.83
CA ARG A 28 3.71 1.95 15.23
C ARG A 28 3.05 3.08 16.03
N GLY A 29 1.76 2.97 16.35
CA GLY A 29 1.00 3.97 17.09
C GLY A 29 0.58 5.19 16.25
N ILE A 30 0.69 5.11 14.93
CA ILE A 30 0.25 6.14 14.00
C ILE A 30 -1.19 5.81 13.59
N ALA A 31 -2.15 6.59 14.09
CA ALA A 31 -3.57 6.33 13.86
C ALA A 31 -4.11 6.93 12.54
N GLU A 32 -3.51 8.04 12.08
CA GLU A 32 -3.95 8.75 10.88
C GLU A 32 -2.74 9.35 10.16
N ILE A 33 -2.79 9.32 8.83
CA ILE A 33 -1.86 10.00 7.93
C ILE A 33 -2.65 10.63 6.78
N THR A 34 -2.14 11.69 6.19
CA THR A 34 -2.66 12.18 4.91
C THR A 34 -2.12 11.32 3.76
N GLY A 35 -2.91 11.19 2.68
CA GLY A 35 -2.50 10.37 1.54
C GLY A 35 -1.22 10.86 0.84
N THR A 36 -0.82 12.11 1.07
CA THR A 36 0.36 12.76 0.48
C THR A 36 1.55 12.81 1.43
N GLU A 37 1.41 12.30 2.66
CA GLU A 37 2.53 12.23 3.58
C GLU A 37 3.57 11.21 3.09
N PRO A 38 4.86 11.57 3.13
CA PRO A 38 5.91 10.61 2.88
C PRO A 38 5.86 9.52 3.95
N LEU A 39 6.05 8.27 3.57
CA LEU A 39 5.99 7.09 4.42
C LEU A 39 7.39 6.63 4.78
N PHE A 40 8.27 6.50 3.79
CA PHE A 40 9.63 6.00 3.98
C PHE A 40 10.60 7.13 4.28
N SER A 41 10.55 8.22 3.49
CA SER A 41 11.48 9.34 3.66
C SER A 41 11.24 10.14 4.94
N SER A 42 10.02 10.14 5.47
CA SER A 42 9.67 10.71 6.77
C SER A 42 10.06 9.82 7.96
N GLY A 43 10.27 8.53 7.72
CA GLY A 43 10.46 7.51 8.75
C GLY A 43 9.18 7.04 9.44
N LEU A 44 7.98 7.34 8.92
CA LEU A 44 6.73 6.75 9.43
C LEU A 44 6.74 5.21 9.29
N LEU A 45 7.29 4.73 8.17
CA LEU A 45 7.68 3.36 7.96
C LEU A 45 9.20 3.28 8.05
N ASP A 46 9.69 2.56 9.05
CA ASP A 46 11.11 2.25 9.19
C ASP A 46 11.60 1.33 8.06
N SER A 47 12.91 1.12 7.97
CA SER A 47 13.53 0.32 6.91
C SER A 47 13.05 -1.14 6.86
N VAL A 48 12.63 -1.71 7.99
CA VAL A 48 12.09 -3.08 8.03
C VAL A 48 10.67 -3.08 7.45
N ALA A 49 9.81 -2.17 7.92
CA ALA A 49 8.47 -1.99 7.35
C ALA A 49 8.51 -1.67 5.85
N ALA A 50 9.46 -0.83 5.42
CA ALA A 50 9.64 -0.50 4.02
C ALA A 50 9.94 -1.76 3.19
N THR A 51 10.81 -2.63 3.70
CA THR A 51 11.13 -3.90 3.04
C THR A 51 9.92 -4.84 2.98
N GLU A 52 9.08 -4.86 4.02
CA GLU A 52 7.84 -5.65 4.04
C GLU A 52 6.83 -5.15 3.02
N VAL A 53 6.64 -3.83 2.90
CA VAL A 53 5.77 -3.24 1.88
C VAL A 53 6.28 -3.57 0.48
N LEU A 54 7.58 -3.43 0.24
CA LEU A 54 8.20 -3.78 -1.04
C LEU A 54 7.97 -5.26 -1.37
N LEU A 55 8.26 -6.16 -0.45
CA LEU A 55 8.05 -7.59 -0.67
C LEU A 55 6.58 -7.90 -0.98
N ALA A 56 5.64 -7.30 -0.24
CA ALA A 56 4.21 -7.48 -0.50
C ALA A 56 3.77 -6.93 -1.86
N LEU A 57 4.33 -5.79 -2.31
CA LEU A 57 4.10 -5.27 -3.66
C LEU A 57 4.52 -6.28 -4.73
N GLU A 58 5.67 -6.91 -4.56
CA GLU A 58 6.17 -7.93 -5.49
C GLU A 58 5.33 -9.22 -5.45
N THR A 59 5.07 -9.76 -4.25
CA THR A 59 4.42 -11.07 -4.09
C THR A 59 2.91 -11.03 -4.25
N ASP A 60 2.25 -10.00 -3.71
CA ASP A 60 0.79 -9.95 -3.59
C ASP A 60 0.16 -9.13 -4.71
N PHE A 61 0.87 -8.09 -5.20
CA PHE A 61 0.39 -7.19 -6.23
C PHE A 61 1.09 -7.38 -7.58
N GLY A 62 2.10 -8.24 -7.67
CA GLY A 62 2.81 -8.56 -8.91
C GLY A 62 3.64 -7.40 -9.46
N VAL A 63 4.09 -6.49 -8.59
CA VAL A 63 4.96 -5.38 -8.97
C VAL A 63 6.37 -5.90 -9.24
N ASP A 64 6.89 -5.58 -10.42
CA ASP A 64 8.32 -5.74 -10.69
C ASP A 64 9.11 -4.61 -10.02
N LEU A 65 9.79 -4.93 -8.91
CA LEU A 65 10.71 -4.04 -8.21
C LEU A 65 12.13 -4.06 -8.79
N SER A 66 12.43 -5.03 -9.67
CA SER A 66 13.71 -5.11 -10.39
C SER A 66 13.71 -4.25 -11.65
N ASP A 67 12.58 -3.60 -11.95
CA ASP A 67 12.42 -2.62 -13.02
C ASP A 67 13.41 -1.45 -12.83
N GLU A 68 14.19 -1.16 -13.86
CA GLU A 68 15.19 -0.08 -13.85
C GLU A 68 14.57 1.31 -13.76
N ASP A 69 13.29 1.45 -14.13
CA ASP A 69 12.51 2.68 -13.99
C ASP A 69 11.80 2.79 -12.63
N PHE A 70 11.86 1.75 -11.77
CA PHE A 70 11.26 1.78 -10.45
C PHE A 70 12.11 2.60 -9.45
N ASP A 71 11.47 3.57 -8.80
CA ASP A 71 12.08 4.37 -7.75
C ASP A 71 11.17 4.38 -6.51
N ILE A 72 11.74 4.24 -5.32
CA ILE A 72 11.00 4.25 -4.05
C ILE A 72 10.18 5.54 -3.86
N THR A 73 10.60 6.65 -4.46
CA THR A 73 9.86 7.92 -4.47
C THR A 73 8.49 7.81 -5.17
N GLN A 74 8.32 6.87 -6.10
CA GLN A 74 7.04 6.59 -6.76
C GLN A 74 6.03 5.92 -5.84
N ILE A 75 6.46 5.38 -4.70
CA ILE A 75 5.61 4.73 -3.70
C ILE A 75 5.76 5.34 -2.30
N ASP A 76 6.47 6.47 -2.18
CA ASP A 76 6.78 7.08 -0.88
C ASP A 76 5.54 7.70 -0.21
N THR A 77 4.40 7.79 -0.86
CA THR A 77 3.15 8.22 -0.20
C THR A 77 2.07 7.18 -0.40
N LEU A 78 1.09 7.15 0.49
CA LEU A 78 -0.05 6.23 0.38
C LEU A 78 -0.81 6.44 -0.94
N ALA A 79 -1.02 7.69 -1.36
CA ALA A 79 -1.67 8.01 -2.63
C ALA A 79 -0.84 7.52 -3.82
N SER A 80 0.49 7.65 -3.76
CA SER A 80 1.37 7.14 -4.81
C SER A 80 1.35 5.60 -4.87
N LEU A 81 1.34 4.91 -3.72
CA LEU A 81 1.16 3.46 -3.62
C LEU A 81 -0.15 2.98 -4.25
N GLU A 82 -1.27 3.58 -3.85
CA GLU A 82 -2.60 3.26 -4.39
C GLU A 82 -2.64 3.49 -5.90
N HIS A 83 -2.08 4.59 -6.40
CA HIS A 83 -2.01 4.87 -7.83
C HIS A 83 -1.11 3.87 -8.57
N PHE A 84 0.06 3.57 -8.01
CA PHE A 84 1.04 2.67 -8.61
C PHE A 84 0.47 1.25 -8.75
N VAL A 85 -0.09 0.69 -7.67
CA VAL A 85 -0.74 -0.63 -7.69
C VAL A 85 -1.93 -0.63 -8.67
N GLY A 86 -2.81 0.37 -8.59
CA GLY A 86 -3.98 0.46 -9.47
C GLY A 86 -3.63 0.59 -10.96
N SER A 87 -2.43 1.06 -11.30
CA SER A 87 -1.95 1.17 -12.69
C SER A 87 -1.32 -0.12 -13.23
N ARG A 88 -0.83 -1.01 -12.36
CA ARG A 88 -0.12 -2.24 -12.75
C ARG A 88 -0.98 -3.50 -12.62
N THR A 89 -2.00 -3.49 -11.77
CA THR A 89 -2.94 -4.61 -11.66
C THR A 89 -4.10 -4.43 -12.65
N PRO A 90 -4.26 -5.31 -13.66
CA PRO A 90 -5.47 -5.29 -14.49
C PRO A 90 -6.68 -5.62 -13.62
N ALA A 91 -7.71 -4.76 -13.70
CA ALA A 91 -8.98 -4.88 -12.98
C ALA A 91 -9.74 -6.18 -13.28
#